data_AF-A0A345VEA7-F1
#
_entry.id   AF-A0A345VEA7-F1
#
_cell.length_a   1.000
_cell.length_b   1.000
_cell.length_c   1.000
_cell.angle_alpha   90.00
_cell.angle_beta   90.00
_cell.angle_gamma   90.00
#
_symmetry.space_group_name_H-M   'P 1'
#
loop_
_entity.id
_entity.type
_entity.pdbx_description
1 polymer ?
#
loop_
_entity_poly.entity_id
_entity_poly.type
_entity_poly.pdbx_seq_one_letter_code
_entity_poly.pdbx_strand_id
1 'polypeptide(L)'
;MDVLHVILQVLLGITSLLLTLLILLHKGRGGGLSDMFGGGMSSGLSSSGVAERNLNRFTIVLGITWGVVIIALGLLMRFSTGADS
;
A
#
# COMPACT_ATOMS: atom_id res chain seq x y z
N MET A 1 -2.89 5.58 28.26
CA MET A 1 -2.95 6.07 26.86
C MET A 1 -1.80 5.53 26.00
N ASP A 2 -0.85 4.81 26.62
CA ASP A 2 0.37 4.33 25.94
C ASP A 2 0.12 3.08 25.09
N VAL A 3 -0.70 2.15 25.59
CA VAL A 3 -1.02 0.91 24.86
C VAL A 3 -1.67 1.21 23.50
N LEU A 4 -2.59 2.17 23.45
CA LEU A 4 -3.25 2.56 22.20
C LEU A 4 -2.24 3.17 21.19
N HIS A 5 -1.33 4.03 21.67
CA HIS A 5 -0.27 4.61 20.86
C HIS A 5 0.68 3.53 20.30
N VAL A 6 1.10 2.58 21.14
CA VAL A 6 1.97 1.47 20.74
C VAL A 6 1.30 0.59 19.68
N ILE A 7 0.03 0.25 19.87
CA ILE A 7 -0.74 -0.54 18.88
C ILE A 7 -0.80 0.19 17.53
N LEU A 8 -1.12 1.48 17.53
CA LEU A 8 -1.20 2.27 16.31
C LEU A 8 0.15 2.43 15.61
N GLN A 9 1.24 2.62 16.34
CA GLN A 9 2.60 2.66 15.78
C GLN A 9 3.02 1.33 15.16
N VAL A 10 2.77 0.21 15.84
CA VAL A 10 3.08 -1.12 15.31
C VAL A 10 2.26 -1.41 14.05
N LEU A 11 0.98 -1.08 14.07
CA LEU A 11 0.09 -1.26 12.92
C LEU A 11 0.52 -0.41 11.72
N LEU A 12 0.94 0.84 11.97
CA LEU A 12 1.49 1.73 10.94
C LEU A 12 2.80 1.19 10.35
N GLY A 13 3.70 0.68 11.20
CA GLY A 13 4.96 0.06 10.75
C GLY A 13 4.73 -1.16 9.86
N ILE A 14 3.85 -2.08 10.29
CA ILE A 14 3.51 -3.29 9.52
C ILE A 14 2.87 -2.93 8.18
N THR A 15 1.88 -2.03 8.18
CA THR A 15 1.19 -1.62 6.95
C THR A 15 2.12 -0.89 5.97
N SER A 16 3.07 -0.08 6.46
CA SER A 16 4.10 0.57 5.64
C SER A 16 5.05 -0.44 4.97
N LEU A 17 5.50 -1.45 5.71
CA LEU A 17 6.40 -2.48 5.19
C LEU A 17 5.67 -3.33 4.14
N LEU A 18 4.44 -3.73 4.44
CA LEU A 18 3.61 -4.54 3.54
C LEU A 18 3.28 -3.78 2.24
N LEU A 19 2.97 -2.48 2.33
CA LEU A 19 2.78 -1.61 1.15
C LEU A 19 4.04 -1.52 0.30
N THR A 20 5.19 -1.31 0.92
CA THR A 20 6.47 -1.20 0.18
C THR A 20 6.75 -2.50 -0.59
N LEU A 21 6.55 -3.66 0.04
CA LEU A 21 6.73 -4.97 -0.59
C LEU A 21 5.72 -5.20 -1.72
N LEU A 22 4.44 -4.89 -1.48
CA LEU A 22 3.38 -4.97 -2.50
C LEU A 22 3.67 -4.09 -3.71
N ILE A 23 4.13 -2.85 -3.50
CA ILE A 23 4.47 -1.92 -4.59
C ILE A 23 5.66 -2.45 -5.40
N LEU A 24 6.70 -2.99 -4.74
CA LEU A 24 7.85 -3.58 -5.43
C LEU A 24 7.43 -4.79 -6.28
N LEU A 25 6.50 -5.62 -5.78
CA LEU A 25 5.94 -6.75 -6.53
C LEU A 25 5.17 -6.30 -7.79
N HIS A 26 4.54 -5.12 -7.78
CA HIS A 26 3.89 -4.54 -8.97
C HIS A 26 4.92 -4.03 -9.99
N LYS A 27 6.01 -3.39 -9.53
CA LYS A 27 7.03 -2.81 -10.41
C LYS A 27 7.95 -3.85 -11.06
N GLY A 28 8.10 -5.03 -10.44
CA GLY A 28 8.91 -6.13 -10.97
C GLY A 28 8.34 -6.83 -12.23
N ARG A 29 7.12 -6.52 -12.66
CA ARG A 29 6.42 -7.31 -13.70
C ARG A 29 6.16 -6.63 -15.05
N GLY A 30 6.38 -5.31 -15.18
CA GLY A 30 6.00 -4.53 -16.38
C GLY A 30 7.12 -3.67 -17.00
N GLY A 31 8.38 -4.05 -16.80
CA GLY A 31 9.54 -3.27 -17.26
C GLY A 31 10.53 -4.06 -18.13
N GLY A 32 10.10 -5.17 -18.73
CA GLY A 32 10.97 -5.98 -19.58
C GLY A 32 11.25 -5.29 -20.92
N LEU A 33 12.46 -5.50 -21.48
CA LEU A 33 12.84 -4.99 -22.80
C LEU A 33 11.81 -5.34 -23.90
N SER A 34 11.11 -6.46 -23.76
CA SER A 34 10.04 -6.88 -24.69
C SER A 34 8.83 -5.93 -24.71
N ASP A 35 8.46 -5.30 -23.60
CA ASP A 35 7.39 -4.28 -23.59
C ASP A 35 7.89 -2.95 -24.17
N MET A 36 9.19 -2.66 -24.03
CA MET A 36 9.83 -1.45 -24.58
C MET A 36 10.15 -1.57 -26.08
N PHE A 37 10.32 -2.79 -26.61
CA PHE A 37 10.64 -3.07 -28.02
C PHE A 37 9.43 -3.54 -28.86
N GLY A 38 8.19 -3.27 -28.41
CA GLY A 38 7.01 -3.51 -29.23
C GLY A 38 6.44 -4.92 -29.14
N GLY A 39 6.40 -5.47 -27.93
CA GLY A 39 5.72 -6.73 -27.63
C GLY A 39 4.22 -6.67 -27.93
N GLY A 40 3.83 -6.90 -29.20
CA GLY A 40 2.44 -7.25 -29.53
C GLY A 40 1.93 -6.84 -30.90
N MET A 41 2.49 -7.36 -32.00
CA MET A 41 1.74 -7.45 -33.27
C MET A 41 0.88 -8.73 -33.38
N SER A 42 0.88 -9.64 -32.39
CA SER A 42 0.11 -10.89 -32.46
C SER A 42 -0.05 -11.58 -31.09
N SER A 43 -0.70 -10.96 -30.10
CA SER A 43 -0.92 -11.62 -28.82
C SER A 43 -2.30 -11.35 -28.24
N GLY A 44 -3.32 -11.83 -28.95
CA GLY A 44 -4.52 -12.27 -28.25
C GLY A 44 -4.18 -13.53 -27.46
N LEU A 45 -4.02 -13.42 -26.13
CA LEU A 45 -4.29 -14.51 -25.19
C LEU A 45 -4.26 -13.99 -23.74
N SER A 46 -5.44 -13.67 -23.19
CA SER A 46 -5.93 -14.15 -21.89
C SER A 46 -4.96 -14.37 -20.70
N SER A 47 -3.88 -13.58 -20.53
CA SER A 47 -2.98 -13.73 -19.39
C SER A 47 -3.51 -12.95 -18.19
N SER A 48 -4.26 -13.64 -17.31
CA SER A 48 -4.33 -13.38 -15.86
C SER A 48 -4.70 -11.98 -15.35
N GLY A 49 -5.42 -11.16 -16.12
CA GLY A 49 -5.87 -9.83 -15.66
C GLY A 49 -6.70 -9.85 -14.37
N VAL A 50 -7.29 -10.98 -13.97
CA VAL A 50 -8.03 -11.11 -12.70
C VAL A 50 -7.09 -11.05 -11.50
N ALA A 51 -5.95 -11.75 -11.55
CA ALA A 51 -4.98 -11.73 -10.46
C ALA A 51 -4.34 -10.34 -10.32
N GLU A 52 -4.03 -9.70 -11.43
CA GLU A 52 -3.49 -8.34 -11.47
C GLU A 52 -4.49 -7.30 -10.93
N ARG A 53 -5.74 -7.35 -11.41
CA ARG A 53 -6.81 -6.45 -10.93
C ARG A 53 -7.08 -6.65 -9.45
N ASN A 54 -6.96 -7.87 -8.92
CA ASN A 54 -7.18 -8.14 -7.51
C ASN A 54 -6.01 -7.63 -6.66
N LEU A 55 -4.76 -7.84 -7.09
CA LEU A 55 -3.55 -7.33 -6.42
C LEU A 55 -3.57 -5.79 -6.30
N ASN A 56 -4.01 -5.10 -7.36
CA ASN A 56 -4.16 -3.65 -7.35
C ASN A 56 -5.22 -3.20 -6.33
N ARG A 57 -6.39 -3.87 -6.27
CA ARG A 57 -7.43 -3.55 -5.28
C ARG A 57 -6.93 -3.71 -3.85
N PHE A 58 -6.21 -4.80 -3.55
CA PHE A 58 -5.64 -5.00 -2.22
C PHE A 58 -4.65 -3.89 -1.85
N THR A 59 -3.80 -3.50 -2.79
CA THR A 59 -2.81 -2.42 -2.57
C THR A 59 -3.48 -1.09 -2.31
N ILE A 60 -4.53 -0.76 -3.07
CA ILE A 60 -5.31 0.48 -2.88
C ILE A 60 -5.99 0.48 -1.51
N VAL A 61 -6.69 -0.60 -1.14
CA VAL A 61 -7.37 -0.71 0.17
C VAL A 61 -6.38 -0.60 1.32
N LEU A 62 -5.23 -1.26 1.20
CA LEU A 62 -4.17 -1.21 2.21
C LEU A 62 -3.54 0.19 2.30
N GLY A 63 -3.35 0.86 1.16
CA GLY A 63 -2.85 2.24 1.09
C GLY A 63 -3.77 3.24 1.76
N ILE A 64 -5.08 3.12 1.52
CA ILE A 64 -6.10 3.94 2.19
C ILE A 64 -6.08 3.67 3.70
N THR A 65 -6.04 2.39 4.11
CA THR A 65 -6.00 2.00 5.52
C THR A 65 -4.77 2.59 6.22
N TRP A 66 -3.59 2.48 5.61
CA TRP A 66 -2.35 3.08 6.11
C TRP A 66 -2.47 4.61 6.27
N GLY A 67 -3.05 5.30 5.29
CA GLY A 67 -3.29 6.75 5.36
C GLY A 67 -4.25 7.15 6.49
N VAL A 68 -5.32 6.39 6.71
CA VAL A 68 -6.26 6.61 7.82
C VAL A 68 -5.56 6.46 9.17
N VAL A 69 -4.68 5.48 9.32
CA VAL A 69 -3.92 5.25 10.58
C VAL A 69 -2.97 6.42 10.86
N ILE A 70 -2.32 6.99 9.84
CA ILE A 70 -1.49 8.20 9.98
C ILE A 70 -2.32 9.36 10.50
N ILE A 71 -3.48 9.62 9.89
CA ILE A 71 -4.34 10.75 10.27
C ILE A 71 -4.85 10.54 11.71
N ALA A 72 -5.30 9.33 12.05
CA ALA A 72 -5.76 9.00 13.39
C ALA A 72 -4.67 9.20 14.46
N LEU A 73 -3.43 8.76 14.19
CA LEU A 73 -2.27 9.01 15.06
C LEU A 73 -1.96 10.50 15.20
N GLY A 74 -1.97 11.25 14.09
CA GLY A 74 -1.72 12.69 14.11
C GLY A 74 -2.77 13.45 14.93
N LEU A 75 -4.05 13.07 14.82
CA LEU A 75 -5.13 13.64 15.61
C LEU A 75 -5.01 13.26 17.09
N LEU A 76 -4.74 11.99 17.41
CA LEU A 76 -4.53 11.53 18.78
C LEU A 76 -3.36 12.27 19.45
N MET A 77 -2.21 12.38 18.77
CA MET A 77 -1.08 13.17 19.29
C MET A 77 -1.47 14.62 19.50
N ARG A 78 -2.18 15.25 18.55
CA ARG A 78 -2.60 16.65 18.66
C ARG A 78 -3.52 16.90 19.85
N PHE A 79 -4.51 16.03 20.07
CA PHE A 79 -5.48 16.21 21.16
C PHE A 79 -4.95 15.72 22.51
N SER A 80 -4.05 14.72 22.54
CA SER A 80 -3.33 14.36 23.77
C SER A 80 -2.39 15.48 24.20
N THR A 81 -1.62 16.09 23.28
CA THR A 81 -0.75 17.23 23.61
C THR A 81 -1.53 18.51 23.95
N GLY A 82 -2.75 18.67 23.44
CA GLY A 82 -3.61 19.82 23.76
C GLY A 82 -4.43 19.70 25.06
N ALA A 83 -4.50 18.51 25.67
CA ALA A 83 -5.20 18.30 26.95
C ALA A 83 -4.31 18.58 28.17
N ASP A 84 -3.01 18.78 27.95
CA ASP A 84 -2.00 19.03 28.99
C ASP A 84 -1.65 20.53 29.16
N SER A 85 -2.40 21.44 28.52
CA SER A 85 -2.20 22.91 28.61
C SER A 85 -3.23 23.62 29.47
#